data_AF-A0A521R8W9-F1
#
_entry.id   AF-A0A521R8W9-F1
#
_cell.length_a   1.000
_cell.length_b   1.000
_cell.length_c   1.000
_cell.angle_alpha   90.00
_cell.angle_beta   90.00
_cell.angle_gamma   90.00
#
_symmetry.space_group_name_H-M   'P 1'
#
loop_
_entity.id
_entity.type
_entity.pdbx_description
1 polymer ?
#
loop_
_entity_poly.entity_id
_entity_poly.type
_entity_poly.pdbx_seq_one_letter_code
_entity_poly.pdbx_strand_id
1 'polypeptide(L)'
;MITKTNTESIPVKELHFDRLNPRLAEYGVRPETTDKEIQEILWDAMDVRELVQSIAASGFFRHEPIIVAKEKNKNIVIEGNRRLAAVKVLLDTQVAKKNGWEIPTLSKDERNGLETLPVIFSDRKESWRYLGFKHVNGPAKWSSYAKAKYIADIHRDHKISLSDIANQIGDQHRTVQRLYRGLMVIEQAERMKVYDREDRFRQRLAFSHLYTGLDYDGVSSFISLKAEDEETKNPVPKEKVKELGELCVWLYGSKKDNRPPVVESQNPDLRRLNAVLNNREAIAALRAGSELVKAFEISRPPTAVFEEALLAAKRELTTARAHLTTGYDKSEALLRVVGTIAEMADDIYKEMERKRNPEKTKRLTEK
;
A
#
# COMPACT_ATOMS: atom_id res chain seq x y z
N MET A 1 22.67 -4.07 -29.58
CA MET A 1 24.01 -3.44 -29.54
C MET A 1 24.27 -3.03 -28.10
N ILE A 2 25.29 -3.58 -27.44
CA ILE A 2 25.72 -3.14 -26.12
C ILE A 2 26.57 -1.89 -26.35
N THR A 3 25.97 -0.71 -26.16
CA THR A 3 26.74 0.54 -26.13
C THR A 3 27.75 0.44 -24.99
N LYS A 4 29.05 0.55 -25.30
CA LYS A 4 30.09 0.77 -24.30
C LYS A 4 29.70 2.03 -23.53
N THR A 5 29.17 1.86 -22.33
CA THR A 5 28.86 2.96 -21.44
C THR A 5 30.17 3.38 -20.78
N ASN A 6 30.84 4.35 -21.40
CA ASN A 6 32.00 4.97 -20.78
C ASN A 6 31.54 5.67 -19.50
N THR A 7 32.23 5.39 -18.40
CA THR A 7 32.01 6.05 -17.11
C THR A 7 32.88 7.31 -17.05
N GLU A 8 32.27 8.42 -16.67
CA GLU A 8 32.93 9.72 -16.49
C GLU A 8 32.95 10.10 -15.00
N SER A 9 33.98 10.84 -14.56
CA SER A 9 34.03 11.36 -13.18
C SER A 9 33.50 12.79 -13.16
N ILE A 10 32.36 13.02 -12.50
CA ILE A 10 31.69 14.32 -12.48
C ILE A 10 31.70 14.91 -11.07
N PRO A 11 32.00 16.22 -10.89
CA PRO A 11 31.94 16.87 -9.59
C PRO A 11 30.55 16.77 -8.94
N VAL A 12 30.49 16.39 -7.66
CA VAL A 12 29.22 16.22 -6.92
C VAL A 12 28.37 17.48 -6.89
N LYS A 13 29.01 18.65 -6.90
CA LYS A 13 28.33 19.96 -6.94
C LYS A 13 27.54 20.20 -8.23
N GLU A 14 27.90 19.52 -9.32
CA GLU A 14 27.23 19.63 -10.62
C GLU A 14 26.09 18.62 -10.78
N LEU A 15 25.99 17.64 -9.87
CA LEU A 15 24.93 16.63 -9.86
C LEU A 15 23.72 17.14 -9.08
N HIS A 16 22.55 17.06 -9.70
CA HIS A 16 21.28 17.49 -9.13
C HIS A 16 20.34 16.30 -8.93
N PHE A 17 19.57 16.33 -7.84
CA PHE A 17 18.51 15.35 -7.62
C PHE A 17 17.42 15.44 -8.69
N ASP A 18 16.89 14.29 -9.06
CA ASP A 18 15.76 14.19 -9.96
C ASP A 18 14.44 14.44 -9.22
N ARG A 19 13.84 15.63 -9.40
CA ARG A 19 12.52 15.96 -8.84
C ARG A 19 11.39 15.11 -9.44
N LEU A 20 11.62 14.49 -10.60
CA LEU A 20 10.66 13.61 -11.26
C LEU A 20 10.90 12.14 -10.88
N ASN A 21 11.77 11.85 -9.92
CA ASN A 21 12.07 10.48 -9.54
C ASN A 21 10.81 9.79 -8.98
N PRO A 22 10.39 8.63 -9.52
CA PRO A 22 9.18 7.96 -9.06
C PRO A 22 9.19 7.61 -7.57
N ARG A 23 10.38 7.37 -7.00
CA ARG A 23 10.54 7.06 -5.57
C ARG A 23 10.10 8.22 -4.67
N LEU A 24 10.21 9.45 -5.17
CA LEU A 24 9.85 10.67 -4.44
C LEU A 24 8.37 11.06 -4.61
N ALA A 25 7.64 10.40 -5.50
CA ALA A 25 6.32 10.85 -5.93
C ALA A 25 5.23 10.80 -4.84
N GLU A 26 5.39 9.97 -3.81
CA GLU A 26 4.46 9.89 -2.66
C GLU A 26 4.82 10.86 -1.51
N TYR A 27 5.87 11.66 -1.67
CA TYR A 27 6.40 12.57 -0.64
C TYR A 27 6.21 14.05 -0.98
N GLY A 28 5.22 14.37 -1.83
CA GLY A 28 4.85 15.75 -2.14
C GLY A 28 5.94 16.59 -2.85
N VAL A 29 6.91 15.95 -3.50
CA VAL A 29 7.98 16.65 -4.23
C VAL A 29 7.42 17.42 -5.43
N ARG A 30 7.81 18.70 -5.53
CA ARG A 30 7.41 19.65 -6.57
C ARG A 30 8.65 20.22 -7.29
N PRO A 31 8.50 20.85 -8.47
CA PRO A 31 9.63 21.45 -9.20
C PRO A 31 10.46 22.43 -8.37
N GLU A 32 9.81 23.15 -7.45
CA GLU A 32 10.40 24.12 -6.53
C GLU A 32 11.02 23.51 -5.27
N THR A 33 10.83 22.21 -5.01
CA THR A 33 11.41 21.53 -3.85
C THR A 33 12.95 21.60 -3.90
N THR A 34 13.52 22.05 -2.78
CA THR A 34 14.95 22.29 -2.64
C THR A 34 15.73 20.97 -2.52
N ASP A 35 17.03 21.01 -2.83
CA ASP A 35 17.91 19.85 -2.63
C ASP A 35 17.96 19.40 -1.16
N LYS A 36 17.79 20.33 -0.21
CA LYS A 36 17.78 20.03 1.23
C LYS A 36 16.53 19.24 1.64
N GLU A 37 15.36 19.67 1.19
CA GLU A 37 14.11 18.95 1.43
C GLU A 37 14.15 17.54 0.80
N ILE A 38 14.72 17.40 -0.41
CA ILE A 38 14.90 16.08 -1.02
C ILE A 38 15.85 15.21 -0.20
N GLN A 39 16.96 15.77 0.33
CA GLN A 39 17.86 15.03 1.21
C GLN A 39 17.16 14.56 2.49
N GLU A 40 16.35 15.40 3.11
CA GLU A 40 15.55 15.06 4.30
C GLU A 40 14.58 13.92 3.99
N ILE A 41 13.83 14.00 2.88
CA ILE A 41 12.94 12.91 2.43
C ILE A 41 13.71 11.60 2.21
N LEU A 42 14.84 11.67 1.48
CA LEU A 42 15.65 10.48 1.20
C LEU A 42 16.24 9.89 2.50
N TRP A 43 16.63 10.74 3.45
CA TRP A 43 17.14 10.32 4.75
C TRP A 43 16.09 9.60 5.59
N ASP A 44 14.94 10.25 5.78
CA ASP A 44 13.90 9.77 6.70
C ASP A 44 13.13 8.54 6.15
N ALA A 45 12.97 8.45 4.83
CA ALA A 45 12.09 7.46 4.22
C ALA A 45 12.82 6.34 3.44
N MET A 46 14.12 6.48 3.16
CA MET A 46 14.81 5.64 2.17
C MET A 46 16.21 5.21 2.58
N ASP A 47 16.46 5.00 3.86
CA ASP A 47 17.66 4.35 4.41
C ASP A 47 18.96 4.91 3.83
N VAL A 48 19.07 6.24 3.68
CA VAL A 48 20.33 6.89 3.27
C VAL A 48 21.40 6.74 4.35
N ARG A 49 21.00 6.62 5.62
CA ARG A 49 21.92 6.41 6.75
C ARG A 49 22.83 5.20 6.53
N GLU A 50 22.29 4.08 6.05
CA GLU A 50 23.07 2.87 5.75
C GLU A 50 24.13 3.12 4.67
N LEU A 51 23.76 3.86 3.61
CA LEU A 51 24.69 4.23 2.55
C LEU A 51 25.77 5.21 3.04
N VAL A 52 25.42 6.14 3.93
CA VAL A 52 26.40 7.03 4.56
C VAL A 52 27.44 6.25 5.34
N GLN A 53 27.00 5.29 6.16
CA GLN A 53 27.92 4.42 6.92
C GLN A 53 28.80 3.58 5.99
N SER A 54 28.21 2.95 4.98
CA SER A 54 28.93 2.11 4.02
C SER A 54 29.94 2.91 3.19
N ILE A 55 29.56 4.07 2.67
CA ILE A 55 30.44 4.93 1.86
C ILE A 55 31.56 5.52 2.71
N ALA A 56 31.29 5.88 3.98
CA ALA A 56 32.34 6.32 4.88
C ALA A 56 33.36 5.22 5.19
N ALA A 57 32.89 3.97 5.34
CA ALA A 57 33.76 2.84 5.70
C ALA A 57 34.55 2.26 4.51
N SER A 58 34.02 2.31 3.29
CA SER A 58 34.57 1.59 2.13
C SER A 58 34.76 2.46 0.89
N GLY A 59 34.44 3.74 0.96
CA GLY A 59 34.40 4.64 -0.19
C GLY A 59 33.20 4.37 -1.11
N PHE A 60 33.11 5.12 -2.20
CA PHE A 60 32.04 4.95 -3.18
C PHE A 60 32.27 3.71 -4.05
N PHE A 61 31.29 2.81 -4.11
CA PHE A 61 31.34 1.62 -4.96
C PHE A 61 31.24 1.96 -6.45
N ARG A 62 32.39 2.08 -7.11
CA ARG A 62 32.49 2.52 -8.51
C ARG A 62 31.85 1.59 -9.53
N HIS A 63 31.66 0.31 -9.19
CA HIS A 63 30.99 -0.68 -10.05
C HIS A 63 29.47 -0.48 -10.12
N GLU A 64 28.90 0.34 -9.22
CA GLU A 64 27.57 0.89 -9.36
C GLU A 64 27.67 2.39 -9.68
N PRO A 65 27.82 2.79 -10.96
CA PRO A 65 27.84 4.20 -11.32
C PRO A 65 26.46 4.85 -11.11
N ILE A 66 26.46 6.18 -11.05
CA ILE A 66 25.24 7.01 -11.06
C ILE A 66 24.81 7.17 -12.52
N ILE A 67 23.51 7.10 -12.81
CA ILE A 67 23.00 7.38 -14.16
C ILE A 67 22.45 8.79 -14.19
N VAL A 68 22.92 9.56 -15.17
CA VAL A 68 22.62 10.98 -15.33
C VAL A 68 22.00 11.26 -16.68
N ALA A 69 20.89 12.01 -16.68
CA ALA A 69 20.35 12.64 -17.88
C ALA A 69 20.76 14.12 -17.92
N LYS A 70 21.19 14.59 -19.09
CA LYS A 70 21.48 16.01 -19.30
C LYS A 70 20.20 16.74 -19.72
N GLU A 71 19.59 17.47 -18.80
CA GLU A 71 18.31 18.15 -19.00
C GLU A 71 18.44 19.64 -18.71
N LYS A 72 18.05 20.50 -19.66
CA LYS A 72 18.12 21.98 -19.50
C LYS A 72 19.50 22.46 -19.00
N ASN A 73 20.58 21.91 -19.56
CA ASN A 73 21.98 22.16 -19.18
C ASN A 73 22.36 21.77 -17.74
N LYS A 74 21.60 20.89 -17.08
CA LYS A 74 21.90 20.34 -15.76
C LYS A 74 22.10 18.83 -15.83
N ASN A 75 22.97 18.31 -14.97
CA ASN A 75 23.22 16.88 -14.80
C ASN A 75 22.23 16.33 -13.77
N ILE A 76 21.12 15.77 -14.23
CA ILE A 76 20.03 15.24 -13.39
C ILE A 76 20.28 13.75 -13.11
N VAL A 77 20.38 13.39 -11.83
CA VAL A 77 20.59 12.00 -11.41
C VAL A 77 19.29 11.20 -11.49
N ILE A 78 19.09 10.46 -12.57
CA ILE A 78 17.88 9.64 -12.79
C ILE A 78 17.94 8.29 -12.06
N GLU A 79 19.14 7.79 -11.77
CA GLU A 79 19.36 6.63 -10.90
C GLU A 79 20.61 6.81 -10.02
N GLY A 80 20.46 6.45 -8.75
CA GLY A 80 21.47 6.70 -7.71
C GLY A 80 21.18 7.89 -6.80
N ASN A 81 19.94 8.42 -6.75
CA ASN A 81 19.59 9.55 -5.87
C ASN A 81 19.96 9.32 -4.39
N ARG A 82 19.75 8.11 -3.84
CA ARG A 82 20.15 7.77 -2.47
C ARG A 82 21.68 7.84 -2.27
N ARG A 83 22.44 7.36 -3.24
CA ARG A 83 23.91 7.42 -3.25
C ARG A 83 24.40 8.86 -3.36
N LEU A 84 23.78 9.68 -4.21
CA LEU A 84 24.07 11.12 -4.29
C LEU A 84 23.78 11.82 -2.95
N ALA A 85 22.65 11.51 -2.31
CA ALA A 85 22.29 12.09 -1.02
C ALA A 85 23.31 11.72 0.06
N ALA A 86 23.69 10.45 0.16
CA ALA A 86 24.71 10.01 1.11
C ALA A 86 26.03 10.77 0.92
N VAL A 87 26.51 10.89 -0.32
CA VAL A 87 27.75 11.61 -0.64
C VAL A 87 27.61 13.11 -0.34
N LYS A 88 26.50 13.76 -0.71
CA LYS A 88 26.29 15.18 -0.42
C LYS A 88 26.26 15.46 1.09
N VAL A 89 25.64 14.58 1.89
CA VAL A 89 25.61 14.69 3.36
C VAL A 89 27.00 14.53 3.97
N LEU A 90 27.82 13.62 3.45
CA LEU A 90 29.21 13.43 3.87
C LEU A 90 30.11 14.61 3.50
N LEU A 91 29.90 15.23 2.34
CA LEU A 91 30.68 16.38 1.87
C LEU A 91 30.25 17.71 2.50
N ASP A 92 28.96 17.88 2.81
CA ASP A 92 28.38 19.06 3.45
C ASP A 92 27.62 18.67 4.74
N THR A 93 28.34 18.71 5.85
CA THR A 93 27.81 18.32 7.17
C THR A 93 26.78 19.30 7.74
N GLN A 94 26.52 20.47 7.11
CA GLN A 94 25.57 21.44 7.63
C GLN A 94 24.14 20.86 7.72
N VAL A 95 23.72 20.11 6.70
CA VAL A 95 22.39 19.49 6.67
C VAL A 95 22.27 18.44 7.77
N ALA A 96 23.31 17.62 7.96
CA ALA A 96 23.34 16.65 9.06
C ALA A 96 23.28 17.32 10.43
N LYS A 97 24.10 18.36 10.67
CA LYS A 97 24.10 19.10 11.94
C LYS A 97 22.74 19.74 12.24
N LYS A 98 22.12 20.36 11.24
CA LYS A 98 20.81 21.02 11.38
C LYS A 98 19.72 20.02 11.76
N ASN A 99 19.75 18.83 11.19
CA ASN A 99 18.74 17.79 11.40
C ASN A 99 19.11 16.79 12.51
N GLY A 100 20.22 17.00 13.22
CA GLY A 100 20.67 16.09 14.28
C GLY A 100 21.08 14.70 13.79
N TRP A 101 21.47 14.58 12.52
CA TRP A 101 21.88 13.30 11.94
C TRP A 101 23.29 12.94 12.35
N GLU A 102 23.45 11.75 12.91
CA GLU A 102 24.76 11.16 13.21
C GLU A 102 25.40 10.62 11.93
N ILE A 103 26.52 11.23 11.54
CA ILE A 103 27.31 10.83 10.38
C ILE A 103 28.77 10.60 10.77
N PRO A 104 29.47 9.65 10.13
CA PRO A 104 30.89 9.44 10.36
C PRO A 104 31.72 10.66 9.97
N THR A 105 32.86 10.84 10.63
CA THR A 105 33.86 11.85 10.23
C THR A 105 34.78 11.26 9.17
N LEU A 106 34.94 11.95 8.05
CA LEU A 106 35.87 11.55 6.99
C LEU A 106 37.23 12.21 7.17
N SER A 107 38.29 11.45 6.88
CA SER A 107 39.62 11.98 6.63
C SER A 107 39.65 12.86 5.37
N LYS A 108 40.74 13.62 5.19
CA LYS A 108 40.92 14.48 4.02
C LYS A 108 40.90 13.67 2.71
N ASP A 109 41.56 12.52 2.69
CA ASP A 109 41.69 11.70 1.48
C ASP A 109 40.36 11.01 1.12
N GLU A 110 39.60 10.54 2.10
CA GLU A 110 38.25 10.01 1.90
C GLU A 110 37.32 11.09 1.34
N ARG A 111 37.39 12.31 1.90
CA ARG A 111 36.60 13.43 1.41
C ARG A 111 36.95 13.79 -0.04
N ASN A 112 38.24 13.86 -0.37
CA ASN A 112 38.71 14.11 -1.74
C ASN A 112 38.22 13.03 -2.70
N GLY A 113 38.23 11.76 -2.28
CA GLY A 113 37.72 10.62 -3.05
C GLY A 113 36.22 10.68 -3.37
N LEU A 114 35.47 11.52 -2.67
CA LEU A 114 34.03 11.74 -2.88
C LEU A 114 33.70 13.01 -3.66
N GLU A 115 34.66 13.90 -3.94
CA GLU A 115 34.40 15.17 -4.65
C GLU A 115 33.87 14.97 -6.07
N THR A 116 34.22 13.84 -6.69
CA THR A 116 33.70 13.41 -7.99
C THR A 116 33.11 12.01 -7.89
N LEU A 117 32.07 11.72 -8.68
CA LEU A 117 31.43 10.41 -8.72
C LEU A 117 31.45 9.83 -10.13
N PRO A 118 31.56 8.49 -10.25
CA PRO A 118 31.46 7.81 -11.54
C PRO A 118 30.01 7.87 -12.05
N VAL A 119 29.86 8.41 -13.25
CA VAL A 119 28.59 8.70 -13.91
C VAL A 119 28.55 8.02 -15.27
N ILE A 120 27.38 7.49 -15.62
CA ILE A 120 27.02 7.13 -16.98
C ILE A 120 25.99 8.14 -17.47
N PHE A 121 26.26 8.82 -18.58
CA PHE A 121 25.26 9.63 -19.25
C PHE A 121 24.32 8.74 -20.05
N SER A 122 23.01 8.96 -19.88
CA SER A 122 21.98 8.30 -20.67
C SER A 122 20.78 9.22 -20.83
N ASP A 123 20.08 9.09 -21.95
CA ASP A 123 18.81 9.79 -22.11
C ASP A 123 17.75 9.16 -21.20
N ARG A 124 16.93 10.01 -20.56
CA ARG A 124 15.85 9.53 -19.68
C ARG A 124 14.88 8.62 -20.42
N LYS A 125 14.53 8.97 -21.67
CA LYS A 125 13.61 8.19 -22.48
C LYS A 125 14.21 6.87 -22.96
N GLU A 126 15.53 6.72 -22.96
CA GLU A 126 16.16 5.44 -23.30
C GLU A 126 16.42 4.58 -22.05
N SER A 127 16.59 5.23 -20.89
CA SER A 127 16.87 4.58 -19.62
C SER A 127 15.69 3.80 -19.03
N TRP A 128 14.47 4.02 -19.53
CA TRP A 128 13.29 3.56 -18.79
C TRP A 128 13.22 2.04 -18.59
N ARG A 129 13.68 1.26 -19.59
CA ARG A 129 13.68 -0.21 -19.52
C ARG A 129 14.58 -0.71 -18.41
N TYR A 130 15.80 -0.17 -18.34
CA TYR A 130 16.78 -0.51 -17.31
C TYR A 130 16.28 -0.13 -15.91
N LEU A 131 15.79 1.09 -15.75
CA LEU A 131 15.26 1.58 -14.47
C LEU A 131 14.05 0.75 -14.01
N GLY A 132 13.15 0.42 -14.94
CA GLY A 132 11.98 -0.42 -14.70
C GLY A 132 12.38 -1.83 -14.23
N PHE A 133 13.25 -2.50 -14.99
CA PHE A 133 13.79 -3.80 -14.61
C PHE A 133 14.43 -3.78 -13.21
N LYS A 134 15.29 -2.79 -12.93
CA LYS A 134 16.03 -2.68 -11.67
C LYS A 134 15.15 -2.43 -10.45
N HIS A 135 14.12 -1.59 -10.55
CA HIS A 135 13.36 -1.13 -9.38
C HIS A 135 11.93 -1.66 -9.28
N VAL A 136 11.33 -2.10 -10.38
CA VAL A 136 10.01 -2.76 -10.35
C VAL A 136 10.18 -4.22 -9.93
N ASN A 137 11.10 -4.96 -10.58
CA ASN A 137 11.32 -6.39 -10.32
C ASN A 137 12.61 -6.73 -9.60
N GLY A 138 13.61 -5.85 -9.62
CA GLY A 138 14.91 -6.10 -9.00
C GLY A 138 14.93 -6.01 -7.46
N PRO A 139 16.11 -6.23 -6.84
CA PRO A 139 16.28 -6.33 -5.40
C PRO A 139 16.10 -4.99 -4.65
N ALA A 140 16.42 -3.86 -5.29
CA ALA A 140 16.28 -2.51 -4.72
C ALA A 140 14.90 -1.91 -5.06
N LYS A 141 13.84 -2.47 -4.46
CA LYS A 141 12.44 -2.25 -4.86
C LYS A 141 11.95 -0.85 -4.51
N TRP A 142 11.36 -0.18 -5.50
CA TRP A 142 10.49 0.97 -5.25
C TRP A 142 9.27 0.57 -4.41
N SER A 143 8.68 1.53 -3.70
CA SER A 143 7.35 1.36 -3.12
C SER A 143 6.33 1.06 -4.23
N SER A 144 5.23 0.40 -3.89
CA SER A 144 4.20 0.04 -4.89
C SER A 144 3.62 1.29 -5.58
N TYR A 145 3.48 2.41 -4.86
CA TYR A 145 3.07 3.68 -5.46
C TYR A 145 4.11 4.20 -6.46
N ALA A 146 5.39 4.22 -6.08
CA ALA A 146 6.47 4.65 -6.98
C ALA A 146 6.54 3.78 -8.25
N LYS A 147 6.35 2.46 -8.13
CA LYS A 147 6.23 1.56 -9.29
C LYS A 147 5.05 1.94 -10.18
N ALA A 148 3.87 2.13 -9.59
CA ALA A 148 2.66 2.50 -10.33
C ALA A 148 2.82 3.84 -11.07
N LYS A 149 3.38 4.85 -10.38
CA LYS A 149 3.70 6.16 -10.99
C LYS A 149 4.63 6.00 -12.19
N TYR A 150 5.69 5.22 -12.03
CA TYR A 150 6.64 4.98 -13.09
C TYR A 150 6.04 4.28 -14.31
N ILE A 151 5.25 3.22 -14.09
CA ILE A 151 4.49 2.52 -15.14
C ILE A 151 3.59 3.51 -15.88
N ALA A 152 2.83 4.32 -15.14
CA ALA A 152 1.91 5.27 -15.73
C ALA A 152 2.63 6.39 -16.51
N ASP A 153 3.81 6.81 -16.08
CA ASP A 153 4.61 7.81 -16.80
C ASP A 153 5.14 7.23 -18.11
N ILE A 154 5.65 5.99 -18.11
CA ILE A 154 6.07 5.32 -19.35
C ILE A 154 4.89 5.20 -20.32
N HIS A 155 3.76 4.69 -19.84
CA HIS A 155 2.56 4.51 -20.66
C HIS A 155 2.09 5.85 -21.27
N ARG A 156 2.05 6.92 -20.47
CA ARG A 156 1.58 8.24 -20.88
C ARG A 156 2.56 8.93 -21.84
N ASP A 157 3.86 8.91 -21.56
CA ASP A 157 4.86 9.71 -22.25
C ASP A 157 5.42 8.99 -23.48
N HIS A 158 5.56 7.67 -23.40
CA HIS A 158 6.11 6.84 -24.49
C HIS A 158 5.04 6.16 -25.35
N LYS A 159 3.76 6.22 -24.94
CA LYS A 159 2.64 5.55 -25.65
C LYS A 159 2.84 4.04 -25.80
N ILE A 160 3.47 3.41 -24.83
CA ILE A 160 3.73 1.96 -24.79
C ILE A 160 2.59 1.29 -24.02
N SER A 161 2.05 0.18 -24.53
CA SER A 161 0.97 -0.55 -23.86
C SER A 161 1.42 -1.11 -22.49
N LEU A 162 0.49 -1.31 -21.55
CA LEU A 162 0.84 -1.90 -20.25
C LEU A 162 1.38 -3.34 -20.40
N SER A 163 0.94 -4.07 -21.42
CA SER A 163 1.44 -5.41 -21.76
C SER A 163 2.91 -5.35 -22.18
N ASP A 164 3.27 -4.43 -23.08
CA ASP A 164 4.67 -4.27 -23.52
C ASP A 164 5.56 -3.77 -22.39
N ILE A 165 5.05 -2.89 -21.52
CA ILE A 165 5.77 -2.45 -20.31
C ILE A 165 6.08 -3.66 -19.42
N ALA A 166 5.07 -4.49 -19.12
CA ALA A 166 5.23 -5.69 -18.30
C ALA A 166 6.30 -6.64 -18.87
N ASN A 167 6.23 -6.93 -20.17
CA ASN A 167 7.19 -7.78 -20.86
C ASN A 167 8.62 -7.22 -20.79
N GLN A 168 8.80 -5.91 -20.97
CA GLN A 168 10.13 -5.29 -21.00
C GLN A 168 10.79 -5.15 -19.63
N ILE A 169 10.00 -4.94 -18.57
CA ILE A 169 10.52 -4.85 -17.21
C ILE A 169 10.60 -6.21 -16.52
N GLY A 170 9.95 -7.25 -17.08
CA GLY A 170 9.94 -8.62 -16.56
C GLY A 170 8.92 -8.86 -15.44
N ASP A 171 7.78 -8.16 -15.46
CA ASP A 171 6.67 -8.32 -14.49
C ASP A 171 5.47 -9.04 -15.15
N GLN A 172 4.52 -9.50 -14.36
CA GLN A 172 3.25 -10.02 -14.85
C GLN A 172 2.36 -8.86 -15.33
N HIS A 173 1.74 -9.01 -16.51
CA HIS A 173 0.84 -8.00 -17.07
C HIS A 173 -0.25 -7.56 -16.08
N ARG A 174 -0.89 -8.53 -15.39
CA ARG A 174 -1.90 -8.25 -14.37
C ARG A 174 -1.37 -7.39 -13.21
N THR A 175 -0.13 -7.59 -12.77
CA THR A 175 0.47 -6.76 -11.70
C THR A 175 0.62 -5.31 -12.16
N VAL A 176 1.15 -5.11 -13.37
CA VAL A 176 1.31 -3.77 -13.98
C VAL A 176 -0.05 -3.08 -14.14
N GLN A 177 -1.06 -3.82 -14.58
CA GLN A 177 -2.41 -3.33 -14.78
C GLN A 177 -3.08 -2.90 -13.47
N ARG A 178 -2.98 -3.73 -12.41
CA ARG A 178 -3.47 -3.39 -11.06
C ARG A 178 -2.82 -2.13 -10.49
N LEU A 179 -1.49 -2.03 -10.62
CA LEU A 179 -0.73 -0.85 -10.18
C LEU A 179 -1.19 0.41 -10.92
N TYR A 180 -1.26 0.35 -12.26
CA TYR A 180 -1.71 1.45 -13.09
C TYR A 180 -3.14 1.88 -12.73
N ARG A 181 -4.08 0.93 -12.64
CA ARG A 181 -5.49 1.19 -12.29
C ARG A 181 -5.62 1.81 -10.91
N GLY A 182 -4.90 1.29 -9.91
CA GLY A 182 -4.84 1.88 -8.57
C GLY A 182 -4.36 3.33 -8.58
N LEU A 183 -3.35 3.65 -9.41
CA LEU A 183 -2.87 5.03 -9.56
C LEU A 183 -3.93 5.92 -10.22
N MET A 184 -4.59 5.44 -11.29
CA MET A 184 -5.64 6.21 -11.96
C MET A 184 -6.81 6.52 -11.02
N VAL A 185 -7.18 5.59 -10.13
CA VAL A 185 -8.23 5.80 -9.13
C VAL A 185 -7.85 6.89 -8.11
N ILE A 186 -6.66 6.82 -7.51
CA ILE A 186 -6.25 7.82 -6.51
C ILE A 186 -5.98 9.19 -7.14
N GLU A 187 -5.34 9.26 -8.32
CA GLU A 187 -5.17 10.52 -9.04
C GLU A 187 -6.52 11.11 -9.47
N GLN A 188 -7.52 10.28 -9.80
CA GLN A 188 -8.87 10.75 -10.09
C GLN A 188 -9.53 11.37 -8.86
N ALA A 189 -9.40 10.75 -7.68
CA ALA A 189 -9.94 11.29 -6.43
C ALA A 189 -9.40 12.70 -6.14
N GLU A 190 -8.12 12.92 -6.40
CA GLU A 190 -7.45 14.22 -6.25
C GLU A 190 -7.89 15.25 -7.28
N ARG A 191 -7.91 14.87 -8.56
CA ARG A 191 -8.41 15.76 -9.63
C ARG A 191 -9.85 16.19 -9.38
N MET A 192 -10.65 15.31 -8.76
CA MET A 192 -12.03 15.58 -8.41
C MET A 192 -12.23 16.19 -7.03
N LYS A 193 -11.14 16.43 -6.29
CA LYS A 193 -11.13 17.08 -4.97
C LYS A 193 -12.00 16.37 -3.93
N VAL A 194 -12.17 15.06 -4.07
CA VAL A 194 -12.88 14.23 -3.07
C VAL A 194 -11.95 13.59 -2.06
N TYR A 195 -10.66 13.51 -2.38
CA TYR A 195 -9.61 13.10 -1.45
C TYR A 195 -8.25 13.60 -1.94
N ASP A 196 -7.36 13.96 -1.01
CA ASP A 196 -5.97 14.32 -1.28
C ASP A 196 -5.07 13.34 -0.54
N ARG A 197 -4.13 12.66 -1.23
CA ARG A 197 -3.24 11.70 -0.56
C ARG A 197 -2.38 12.33 0.53
N GLU A 198 -2.14 13.64 0.50
CA GLU A 198 -1.43 14.34 1.57
C GLU A 198 -2.28 14.56 2.83
N ASP A 199 -3.59 14.33 2.75
CA ASP A 199 -4.50 14.31 3.89
C ASP A 199 -4.56 12.95 4.59
N ARG A 200 -3.81 11.94 4.13
CA ARG A 200 -3.75 10.64 4.81
C ARG A 200 -3.41 10.79 6.29
N PHE A 201 -4.02 9.97 7.13
CA PHE A 201 -3.82 9.99 8.58
C PHE A 201 -2.43 9.43 8.96
N ARG A 202 -1.97 8.38 8.27
CA ARG A 202 -0.67 7.73 8.49
C ARG A 202 0.39 8.37 7.59
N GLN A 203 1.63 8.48 8.08
CA GLN A 203 2.73 9.08 7.31
C GLN A 203 2.99 8.39 5.96
N ARG A 204 2.92 7.05 5.91
CA ARG A 204 3.08 6.26 4.68
C ARG A 204 1.74 5.99 4.03
N LEU A 205 1.69 6.10 2.70
CA LEU A 205 0.51 5.71 1.92
C LEU A 205 0.48 4.19 1.78
N ALA A 206 -0.51 3.54 2.37
CA ALA A 206 -0.75 2.10 2.23
C ALA A 206 -1.35 1.77 0.84
N PHE A 207 -0.67 2.12 -0.24
CA PHE A 207 -1.18 2.02 -1.62
C PHE A 207 -1.65 0.61 -2.01
N SER A 208 -1.09 -0.41 -1.35
CA SER A 208 -1.51 -1.81 -1.49
C SER A 208 -2.90 -2.12 -0.97
N HIS A 209 -3.48 -1.31 -0.10
CA HIS A 209 -4.87 -1.44 0.30
C HIS A 209 -5.79 -1.09 -0.87
N LEU A 210 -5.45 -0.05 -1.65
CA LEU A 210 -6.25 0.36 -2.79
C LEU A 210 -6.16 -0.64 -3.94
N TYR A 211 -4.97 -0.89 -4.53
CA TYR A 211 -4.91 -1.74 -5.72
C TYR A 211 -5.33 -3.20 -5.45
N THR A 212 -5.19 -3.70 -4.21
CA THR A 212 -5.75 -5.00 -3.83
C THR A 212 -7.26 -4.92 -3.61
N GLY A 213 -7.74 -3.85 -2.99
CA GLY A 213 -9.16 -3.65 -2.73
C GLY A 213 -9.97 -3.55 -4.02
N LEU A 214 -9.43 -2.91 -5.06
CA LEU A 214 -10.10 -2.76 -6.36
C LEU A 214 -10.37 -4.09 -7.08
N ASP A 215 -9.71 -5.20 -6.70
CA ASP A 215 -10.03 -6.54 -7.22
C ASP A 215 -11.19 -7.20 -6.47
N TYR A 216 -11.56 -6.68 -5.30
CA TYR A 216 -12.68 -7.20 -4.54
C TYR A 216 -14.00 -6.67 -5.10
N ASP A 217 -14.99 -7.55 -5.16
CA ASP A 217 -16.27 -7.34 -5.80
C ASP A 217 -17.09 -6.23 -5.13
N GLY A 218 -17.11 -6.18 -3.79
CA GLY A 218 -17.80 -5.13 -3.04
C GLY A 218 -17.16 -3.77 -3.19
N VAL A 219 -15.82 -3.69 -3.16
CA VAL A 219 -15.09 -2.43 -3.39
C VAL A 219 -15.30 -1.92 -4.82
N SER A 220 -15.09 -2.78 -5.82
CA SER A 220 -15.24 -2.41 -7.23
C SER A 220 -16.69 -2.03 -7.56
N SER A 221 -17.69 -2.74 -7.03
CA SER A 221 -19.11 -2.42 -7.21
C SER A 221 -19.50 -1.10 -6.54
N PHE A 222 -18.99 -0.84 -5.32
CA PHE A 222 -19.29 0.36 -4.55
C PHE A 222 -18.98 1.66 -5.30
N ILE A 223 -17.82 1.72 -5.95
CA ILE A 223 -17.40 2.85 -6.80
C ILE A 223 -17.75 2.66 -8.28
N SER A 224 -18.43 1.57 -8.66
CA SER A 224 -18.77 1.21 -10.04
C SER A 224 -17.55 1.26 -10.97
N LEU A 225 -16.48 0.63 -10.53
CA LEU A 225 -15.19 0.63 -11.20
C LEU A 225 -15.30 0.01 -12.60
N LYS A 226 -14.85 0.75 -13.62
CA LYS A 226 -14.78 0.30 -15.01
C LYS A 226 -13.90 -0.93 -15.19
N ALA A 227 -14.08 -1.66 -16.29
CA ALA A 227 -13.32 -2.88 -16.57
C ALA A 227 -11.80 -2.62 -16.57
N GLU A 228 -11.03 -3.63 -16.20
CA GLU A 228 -9.58 -3.50 -16.00
C GLU A 228 -8.83 -3.14 -17.30
N ASP A 229 -9.33 -3.62 -18.43
CA ASP A 229 -8.78 -3.52 -19.78
C ASP A 229 -9.09 -2.18 -20.49
N GLU A 230 -9.98 -1.34 -19.95
CA GLU A 230 -10.27 -0.01 -20.52
C GLU A 230 -9.08 0.97 -20.41
N GLU A 231 -8.06 0.68 -19.57
CA GLU A 231 -6.83 1.48 -19.34
C GLU A 231 -7.07 3.00 -19.17
N THR A 232 -8.23 3.37 -18.66
CA THR A 232 -8.70 4.76 -18.67
C THR A 232 -8.13 5.58 -17.52
N LYS A 233 -7.94 6.89 -17.77
CA LYS A 233 -7.56 7.86 -16.73
C LYS A 233 -8.67 8.10 -15.69
N ASN A 234 -9.92 7.82 -16.04
CA ASN A 234 -11.08 8.03 -15.18
C ASN A 234 -11.83 6.69 -14.98
N PRO A 235 -11.26 5.76 -14.20
CA PRO A 235 -11.84 4.44 -13.98
C PRO A 235 -13.13 4.46 -13.15
N VAL A 236 -13.42 5.56 -12.44
CA VAL A 236 -14.64 5.74 -11.65
C VAL A 236 -15.62 6.68 -12.38
N PRO A 237 -16.90 6.30 -12.57
CA PRO A 237 -17.92 7.19 -13.13
C PRO A 237 -18.16 8.45 -12.29
N LYS A 238 -18.59 9.55 -12.91
CA LYS A 238 -18.76 10.85 -12.23
C LYS A 238 -19.76 10.78 -11.08
N GLU A 239 -20.77 9.95 -11.23
CA GLU A 239 -21.87 9.73 -10.28
C GLU A 239 -21.37 9.03 -9.00
N LYS A 240 -20.21 8.37 -9.06
CA LYS A 240 -19.57 7.60 -7.97
C LYS A 240 -18.35 8.26 -7.35
N VAL A 241 -18.09 9.51 -7.70
CA VAL A 241 -16.95 10.27 -7.18
C VAL A 241 -17.06 10.54 -5.68
N LYS A 242 -18.28 10.63 -5.11
CA LYS A 242 -18.48 10.75 -3.66
C LYS A 242 -18.06 9.46 -2.94
N GLU A 243 -18.52 8.32 -3.42
CA GLU A 243 -18.16 7.00 -2.91
C GLU A 243 -16.66 6.73 -3.05
N LEU A 244 -16.01 7.22 -4.11
CA LEU A 244 -14.55 7.19 -4.22
C LEU A 244 -13.87 7.94 -3.07
N GLY A 245 -14.34 9.14 -2.73
CA GLY A 245 -13.86 9.88 -1.57
C GLY A 245 -14.04 9.11 -0.26
N GLU A 246 -15.24 8.54 -0.04
CA GLU A 246 -15.53 7.69 1.12
C GLU A 246 -14.58 6.50 1.21
N LEU A 247 -14.35 5.80 0.10
CA LEU A 247 -13.41 4.68 0.02
C LEU A 247 -11.99 5.13 0.40
N CYS A 248 -11.50 6.25 -0.15
CA CYS A 248 -10.17 6.76 0.21
C CYS A 248 -10.05 7.09 1.70
N VAL A 249 -11.07 7.72 2.30
CA VAL A 249 -11.09 8.01 3.74
C VAL A 249 -11.11 6.71 4.57
N TRP A 250 -11.85 5.68 4.15
CA TRP A 250 -11.84 4.39 4.83
C TRP A 250 -10.49 3.68 4.72
N LEU A 251 -9.80 3.79 3.60
CA LEU A 251 -8.48 3.16 3.40
C LEU A 251 -7.33 3.91 4.08
N TYR A 252 -7.40 5.24 4.17
CA TYR A 252 -6.25 6.08 4.52
C TYR A 252 -6.50 7.07 5.67
N GLY A 253 -7.75 7.24 6.09
CA GLY A 253 -8.15 8.24 7.07
C GLY A 253 -8.06 9.68 6.53
N SER A 254 -8.25 10.65 7.42
CA SER A 254 -8.01 12.08 7.18
C SER A 254 -7.29 12.68 8.37
N LYS A 255 -6.13 13.30 8.15
CA LYS A 255 -5.39 14.04 9.17
C LYS A 255 -6.12 15.33 9.54
N LYS A 256 -6.68 16.03 8.55
CA LYS A 256 -7.45 17.28 8.77
C LYS A 256 -8.65 17.05 9.69
N ASP A 257 -9.35 15.94 9.50
CA ASP A 257 -10.54 15.60 10.28
C ASP A 257 -10.23 14.76 11.53
N ASN A 258 -8.94 14.52 11.82
CA ASN A 258 -8.47 13.61 12.88
C ASN A 258 -9.19 12.24 12.85
N ARG A 259 -9.42 11.72 11.63
CA ARG A 259 -10.15 10.49 11.39
C ARG A 259 -9.18 9.38 10.99
N PRO A 260 -8.98 8.34 11.82
CA PRO A 260 -8.15 7.20 11.43
C PRO A 260 -8.79 6.40 10.29
N PRO A 261 -7.98 5.68 9.47
CA PRO A 261 -8.51 4.71 8.51
C PRO A 261 -9.27 3.60 9.24
N VAL A 262 -10.25 2.99 8.57
CA VAL A 262 -10.91 1.78 9.08
C VAL A 262 -10.15 0.51 8.67
N VAL A 263 -9.27 0.62 7.66
CA VAL A 263 -8.41 -0.48 7.18
C VAL A 263 -6.97 -0.25 7.65
N GLU A 264 -6.53 -1.04 8.63
CA GLU A 264 -5.14 -1.02 9.12
C GLU A 264 -4.27 -2.07 8.40
N SER A 265 -4.88 -3.13 7.87
CA SER A 265 -4.20 -4.22 7.16
C SER A 265 -4.99 -4.80 5.98
N GLN A 266 -4.28 -5.40 5.01
CA GLN A 266 -4.92 -6.12 3.89
C GLN A 266 -5.74 -7.34 4.36
N ASN A 267 -5.35 -7.97 5.46
CA ASN A 267 -6.07 -9.07 6.07
C ASN A 267 -5.94 -8.92 7.60
N PRO A 268 -7.06 -8.79 8.35
CA PRO A 268 -8.45 -9.02 7.94
C PRO A 268 -9.19 -7.79 7.38
N ASP A 269 -8.68 -6.58 7.57
CA ASP A 269 -9.55 -5.38 7.49
C ASP A 269 -10.06 -5.09 6.07
N LEU A 270 -9.21 -5.19 5.06
CA LEU A 270 -9.66 -4.98 3.67
C LEU A 270 -10.71 -6.01 3.23
N ARG A 271 -10.60 -7.27 3.70
CA ARG A 271 -11.61 -8.31 3.45
C ARG A 271 -12.94 -8.00 4.15
N ARG A 272 -12.87 -7.49 5.39
CA ARG A 272 -14.05 -7.04 6.13
C ARG A 272 -14.73 -5.87 5.44
N LEU A 273 -13.95 -4.87 5.01
CA LEU A 273 -14.47 -3.73 4.25
C LEU A 273 -15.15 -4.21 2.98
N ASN A 274 -14.58 -5.16 2.23
CA ASN A 274 -15.24 -5.74 1.06
C ASN A 274 -16.64 -6.29 1.37
N ALA A 275 -16.75 -7.12 2.41
CA ALA A 275 -18.04 -7.70 2.80
C ALA A 275 -19.04 -6.61 3.25
N VAL A 276 -18.58 -5.59 3.97
CA VAL A 276 -19.40 -4.42 4.33
C VAL A 276 -19.93 -3.71 3.10
N LEU A 277 -19.08 -3.46 2.10
CA LEU A 277 -19.47 -2.77 0.86
C LEU A 277 -20.44 -3.55 -0.04
N ASN A 278 -20.65 -4.84 0.24
CA ASN A 278 -21.67 -5.66 -0.39
C ASN A 278 -23.03 -5.62 0.33
N ASN A 279 -23.14 -4.96 1.48
CA ASN A 279 -24.37 -4.91 2.28
C ASN A 279 -24.78 -3.46 2.60
N ARG A 280 -25.99 -3.07 2.19
CA ARG A 280 -26.50 -1.69 2.34
C ARG A 280 -26.61 -1.24 3.80
N GLU A 281 -27.03 -2.14 4.69
CA GLU A 281 -27.17 -1.87 6.12
C GLU A 281 -25.79 -1.71 6.77
N ALA A 282 -24.85 -2.59 6.43
CA ALA A 282 -23.47 -2.49 6.90
C ALA A 282 -22.79 -1.19 6.41
N ILE A 283 -23.00 -0.79 5.16
CA ILE A 283 -22.54 0.51 4.63
C ILE A 283 -23.11 1.67 5.46
N ALA A 284 -24.42 1.64 5.74
CA ALA A 284 -25.07 2.68 6.53
C ALA A 284 -24.49 2.76 7.95
N ALA A 285 -24.25 1.61 8.59
CA ALA A 285 -23.60 1.54 9.90
C ALA A 285 -22.17 2.12 9.86
N LEU A 286 -21.37 1.78 8.84
CA LEU A 286 -20.00 2.30 8.69
C LEU A 286 -20.00 3.81 8.43
N ARG A 287 -20.95 4.33 7.64
CA ARG A 287 -21.14 5.77 7.41
C ARG A 287 -21.55 6.52 8.68
N ALA A 288 -22.33 5.88 9.55
CA ALA A 288 -22.71 6.42 10.86
C ALA A 288 -21.56 6.40 11.89
N GLY A 289 -20.37 5.93 11.51
CA GLY A 289 -19.19 5.91 12.38
C GLY A 289 -19.03 4.62 13.18
N SER A 290 -19.78 3.55 12.86
CA SER A 290 -19.56 2.25 13.48
C SER A 290 -18.18 1.70 13.14
N GLU A 291 -17.56 1.00 14.09
CA GLU A 291 -16.29 0.30 13.87
C GLU A 291 -16.43 -0.75 12.76
N LEU A 292 -15.37 -0.95 11.97
CA LEU A 292 -15.37 -1.88 10.84
C LEU A 292 -15.80 -3.30 11.24
N VAL A 293 -15.38 -3.77 12.42
CA VAL A 293 -15.75 -5.10 12.92
C VAL A 293 -17.25 -5.21 13.14
N LYS A 294 -17.89 -4.18 13.73
CA LYS A 294 -19.34 -4.18 13.97
C LYS A 294 -20.13 -4.10 12.67
N ALA A 295 -19.70 -3.23 11.75
CA ALA A 295 -20.29 -3.17 10.40
C ALA A 295 -20.12 -4.50 9.66
N PHE A 296 -18.97 -5.16 9.81
CA PHE A 296 -18.72 -6.46 9.21
C PHE A 296 -19.67 -7.53 9.77
N GLU A 297 -19.92 -7.59 11.08
CA GLU A 297 -20.89 -8.54 11.63
C GLU A 297 -22.30 -8.35 11.04
N ILE A 298 -22.73 -7.11 10.80
CA ILE A 298 -24.02 -6.79 10.12
C ILE A 298 -24.03 -7.35 8.68
N SER A 299 -22.88 -7.36 8.00
CA SER A 299 -22.77 -7.84 6.62
C SER A 299 -22.86 -9.36 6.49
N ARG A 300 -22.67 -10.12 7.58
CA ARG A 300 -22.56 -11.58 7.52
C ARG A 300 -23.93 -12.22 7.23
N PRO A 301 -24.01 -13.15 6.26
CA PRO A 301 -25.24 -13.90 6.03
C PRO A 301 -25.66 -14.66 7.29
N PRO A 302 -26.92 -14.55 7.76
CA PRO A 302 -27.38 -15.26 8.96
C PRO A 302 -27.14 -16.78 8.91
N THR A 303 -27.22 -17.37 7.72
CA THR A 303 -26.95 -18.80 7.49
C THR A 303 -25.50 -19.17 7.79
N ALA A 304 -24.53 -18.39 7.30
CA ALA A 304 -23.11 -18.62 7.54
C ALA A 304 -22.76 -18.40 9.02
N VAL A 305 -23.31 -17.35 9.64
CA VAL A 305 -23.14 -17.09 11.08
C VAL A 305 -23.65 -18.28 11.90
N PHE A 306 -24.85 -18.78 11.58
CA PHE A 306 -25.46 -19.91 12.27
C PHE A 306 -24.65 -21.20 12.11
N GLU A 307 -24.22 -21.53 10.89
CA GLU A 307 -23.41 -22.73 10.62
C GLU A 307 -22.06 -22.69 11.35
N GLU A 308 -21.34 -21.58 11.25
CA GLU A 308 -20.05 -21.41 11.93
C GLU A 308 -20.20 -21.50 13.46
N ALA A 309 -21.25 -20.90 14.02
CA ALA A 309 -21.53 -20.96 15.45
C ALA A 309 -21.78 -22.40 15.93
N LEU A 310 -22.56 -23.19 15.18
CA LEU A 310 -22.81 -24.60 15.51
C LEU A 310 -21.53 -25.45 15.43
N LEU A 311 -20.71 -25.25 14.39
CA LEU A 311 -19.44 -25.96 14.24
C LEU A 311 -18.43 -25.58 15.33
N ALA A 312 -18.36 -24.30 15.69
CA ALA A 312 -17.53 -23.82 16.79
C ALA A 312 -17.99 -24.41 18.13
N ALA A 313 -19.30 -24.37 18.43
CA ALA A 313 -19.86 -24.97 19.64
C ALA A 313 -19.53 -26.47 19.74
N LYS A 314 -19.68 -27.23 18.64
CA LYS A 314 -19.31 -28.65 18.57
C LYS A 314 -17.83 -28.87 18.89
N ARG A 315 -16.94 -28.04 18.33
CA ARG A 315 -15.49 -28.12 18.56
C ARG A 315 -15.16 -27.85 20.03
N GLU A 316 -15.66 -26.75 20.60
CA GLU A 316 -15.37 -26.39 22.00
C GLU A 316 -15.94 -27.41 22.99
N LEU A 317 -17.14 -27.94 22.74
CA LEU A 317 -17.70 -29.03 23.57
C LEU A 317 -16.89 -30.33 23.44
N THR A 318 -16.33 -30.62 22.27
CA THR A 318 -15.43 -31.75 22.08
C THR A 318 -14.14 -31.57 22.91
N THR A 319 -13.56 -30.36 22.89
CA THR A 319 -12.39 -30.00 23.70
C THR A 319 -12.68 -30.12 25.20
N ALA A 320 -13.82 -29.58 25.66
CA ALA A 320 -14.24 -29.66 27.06
C ALA A 320 -14.43 -31.12 27.50
N ARG A 321 -15.08 -31.94 26.67
CA ARG A 321 -15.29 -33.37 26.95
C ARG A 321 -13.97 -34.13 27.09
N ALA A 322 -12.97 -33.81 26.27
CA ALA A 322 -11.65 -34.45 26.35
C ALA A 322 -10.92 -34.17 27.68
N HIS A 323 -11.22 -33.04 28.33
CA HIS A 323 -10.60 -32.62 29.60
C HIS A 323 -11.52 -32.82 30.81
N LEU A 324 -12.68 -33.46 30.66
CA LEU A 324 -13.69 -33.55 31.73
C LEU A 324 -13.12 -34.17 33.01
N THR A 325 -12.41 -35.30 32.90
CA THR A 325 -11.89 -36.04 34.05
C THR A 325 -10.82 -35.28 34.83
N THR A 326 -10.00 -34.49 34.13
CA THR A 326 -8.86 -33.76 34.72
C THR A 326 -9.20 -32.31 35.08
N GLY A 327 -10.16 -31.70 34.38
CA GLY A 327 -10.52 -30.30 34.52
C GLY A 327 -11.76 -30.03 35.36
N TYR A 328 -12.62 -31.03 35.63
CA TYR A 328 -13.78 -30.85 36.49
C TYR A 328 -13.46 -31.15 37.96
N ASP A 329 -13.55 -30.12 38.79
CA ASP A 329 -13.20 -30.12 40.21
C ASP A 329 -14.42 -30.24 41.15
N LYS A 330 -15.59 -30.64 40.61
CA LYS A 330 -16.90 -30.63 41.28
C LYS A 330 -17.49 -29.23 41.54
N SER A 331 -17.01 -28.20 40.84
CA SER A 331 -17.60 -26.86 40.89
C SER A 331 -19.07 -26.84 40.45
N GLU A 332 -19.96 -26.42 41.36
CA GLU A 332 -21.38 -26.20 41.06
C GLU A 332 -21.57 -25.11 39.98
N ALA A 333 -20.71 -24.09 39.95
CA ALA A 333 -20.77 -23.05 38.94
C ALA A 333 -20.52 -23.61 37.53
N LEU A 334 -19.52 -24.49 37.36
CA LEU A 334 -19.27 -25.14 36.08
C LEU A 334 -20.40 -26.09 35.68
N LEU A 335 -21.01 -26.78 36.66
CA LEU A 335 -22.17 -27.64 36.42
C LEU A 335 -23.39 -26.83 35.93
N ARG A 336 -23.62 -25.65 36.49
CA ARG A 336 -24.67 -24.73 36.01
C ARG A 336 -24.40 -24.24 34.59
N VAL A 337 -23.15 -23.89 34.28
CA VAL A 337 -22.77 -23.46 32.92
C VAL A 337 -23.04 -24.55 31.89
N VAL A 338 -22.61 -25.80 32.13
CA VAL A 338 -22.88 -26.89 31.17
C VAL A 338 -24.36 -27.23 31.07
N GLY A 339 -25.13 -27.07 32.17
CA GLY A 339 -26.58 -27.19 32.17
C GLY A 339 -27.25 -26.19 31.21
N THR A 340 -26.89 -24.91 31.31
CA THR A 340 -27.40 -23.86 30.39
C THR A 340 -27.01 -24.14 28.94
N ILE A 341 -25.80 -24.63 28.69
CA ILE A 341 -25.37 -25.02 27.32
C ILE A 341 -26.25 -26.15 26.78
N ALA A 342 -26.56 -27.16 27.59
CA ALA A 342 -27.42 -28.27 27.20
C ALA A 342 -28.85 -27.81 26.85
N GLU A 343 -29.44 -26.95 27.69
CA GLU A 343 -30.77 -26.36 27.43
C GLU A 343 -30.80 -25.58 26.12
N MET A 344 -29.80 -24.72 25.89
CA MET A 344 -29.70 -23.95 24.64
C MET A 344 -29.53 -24.85 23.41
N ALA A 345 -28.71 -25.90 23.51
CA ALA A 345 -28.49 -26.85 22.43
C ALA A 345 -29.77 -27.62 22.07
N ASP A 346 -30.52 -28.07 23.09
CA ASP A 346 -31.80 -28.76 22.92
C ASP A 346 -32.85 -27.85 22.28
N ASP A 347 -32.94 -26.59 22.69
CA ASP A 347 -33.88 -25.63 22.13
C ASP A 347 -33.60 -25.33 20.65
N ILE A 348 -32.33 -25.11 20.29
CA ILE A 348 -31.92 -24.94 18.90
C ILE A 348 -32.27 -26.18 18.08
N TYR A 349 -31.97 -27.38 18.58
CA TYR A 349 -32.25 -28.64 17.89
C TYR A 349 -33.76 -28.84 17.65
N LYS A 350 -34.60 -28.65 18.68
CA LYS A 350 -36.05 -28.74 18.56
C LYS A 350 -36.61 -27.74 17.55
N GLU A 351 -36.10 -26.50 17.53
CA GLU A 351 -36.53 -25.51 16.56
C GLU A 351 -36.14 -25.91 15.12
N MET A 352 -34.94 -26.48 14.94
CA MET A 352 -34.48 -27.00 13.64
C MET A 352 -35.34 -28.18 13.16
N GLU A 353 -35.65 -29.14 14.03
CA GLU A 353 -36.54 -30.27 13.71
C GLU A 353 -37.93 -29.80 13.31
N ARG A 354 -38.50 -28.86 14.07
CA ARG A 354 -39.80 -28.25 13.75
C ARG A 354 -39.79 -27.54 12.40
N LYS A 355 -38.72 -26.83 12.06
CA LYS A 355 -38.58 -26.16 10.76
C LYS A 355 -38.37 -27.16 9.61
N ARG A 356 -37.71 -28.30 9.87
CA ARG A 356 -37.50 -29.39 8.90
C ARG A 356 -38.79 -30.15 8.59
N ASN A 357 -39.60 -30.41 9.61
CA ASN A 357 -40.88 -31.11 9.52
C ASN A 357 -42.02 -30.17 9.95
N PRO A 358 -42.41 -29.20 9.11
CA PRO A 358 -43.43 -28.23 9.50
C PRO A 358 -44.80 -28.91 9.63
N GLU A 359 -45.26 -29.12 10.86
CA GLU A 359 -46.67 -29.42 11.11
C GLU A 359 -47.51 -28.20 10.71
N LYS A 360 -48.52 -28.40 9.86
CA LYS A 360 -49.47 -27.35 9.45
C LYS A 360 -50.30 -26.89 10.66
N THR A 361 -49.76 -25.94 11.42
CA THR A 361 -50.52 -25.26 12.48
C THR A 361 -51.12 -23.99 11.88
N LYS A 362 -52.44 -23.98 11.62
CA LYS A 362 -53.15 -22.75 11.24
C LYS A 362 -52.96 -21.70 12.33
N ARG A 363 -52.54 -20.48 11.96
CA ARG A 363 -52.42 -19.39 12.93
C ARG A 363 -53.81 -18.84 13.26
N LEU A 364 -54.03 -18.45 14.51
CA LEU A 364 -55.28 -17.79 14.95
C LEU A 364 -55.55 -16.45 14.23
N THR A 365 -54.54 -15.83 13.62
CA THR A 365 -54.66 -14.62 12.79
C THR A 365 -55.25 -14.88 11.41
N GLU A 366 -55.51 -16.15 11.05
CA GLU A 366 -56.12 -16.57 9.79
C GLU A 366 -57.59 -16.98 9.98
N LYS A 367 -58.24 -16.53 11.07
CA LYS A 367 -59.68 -16.70 11.32
C LYS A 367 -60.46 -15.41 11.10
#